data_AF-A0A819ZHE9-F1
#
_entry.id   AF-A0A819ZHE9-F1
#
_cell.length_a   1.000
_cell.length_b   1.000
_cell.length_c   1.000
_cell.angle_alpha   90.00
_cell.angle_beta   90.00
_cell.angle_gamma   90.00
#
_symmetry.space_group_name_H-M   'P 1'
#
loop_
_entity.id
_entity.type
_entity.pdbx_description
1 polymer ?
#
loop_
_entity_poly.entity_id
_entity_poly.type
_entity_poly.pdbx_seq_one_letter_code
_entity_poly.pdbx_strand_id
1 'polypeptide(L)'
;MDEINSKSSVPFWRLIRITVAFLGFFGMIAHFSQRVNVGIALVCMVNHSAIEQNKLNSTTTLITHTDDSCPQTNNTNHIDGPLIWTKPIQGIILGAYFWGYIITQIPAGYLASRFGPKFLFGGAMIVSSVVTAFMPIIASVHWILFCILRLLVGLAHGTIAPCVAVIGAHWAPVHERGKLMGFMNAGGPAGNAFGLLIGGLMCSWHIAGGWSLIFYSAAVFGFIWSIIWILFYTNSPRNHRFISTQEKEYILQSSQQHLSSSNKNNFHAPWRAILTSPACWALFIIHICNNWGAYTFLTSTPKYMDEVLKFNVKSNGFLSALPYIVVWLSTIISGIIADAIIRKNLLTTTNTRKLFNILGNLLPAIFMLSLAFVTCQLRYVAVALLTIGFAFR
;
A
#
# COMPACT_ATOMS: atom_id res chain seq x y z
N MET A 1 -11.33 2.34 -29.28
CA MET A 1 -11.21 1.04 -28.57
C MET A 1 -11.92 -0.04 -29.39
N ASP A 2 -13.01 0.30 -30.06
CA ASP A 2 -13.75 -0.62 -30.94
C ASP A 2 -13.06 -0.90 -32.29
N GLU A 3 -12.25 0.03 -32.82
CA GLU A 3 -11.50 -0.23 -34.07
C GLU A 3 -10.26 -1.12 -33.92
N ILE A 4 -9.76 -1.33 -32.69
CA ILE A 4 -8.62 -2.24 -32.44
C ILE A 4 -9.11 -3.62 -31.98
N ASN A 5 -10.28 -3.68 -31.33
CA ASN A 5 -10.94 -4.94 -31.00
C ASN A 5 -11.47 -5.69 -32.22
N SER A 6 -11.56 -5.06 -33.39
CA SER A 6 -11.99 -5.75 -34.62
C SER A 6 -10.90 -6.62 -35.28
N LYS A 7 -9.66 -6.60 -34.79
CA LYS A 7 -8.54 -7.37 -35.38
C LYS A 7 -7.78 -8.33 -34.45
N SER A 8 -8.13 -8.46 -33.18
CA SER A 8 -7.51 -9.47 -32.30
C SER A 8 -8.44 -10.66 -32.07
N SER A 9 -8.14 -11.79 -32.72
CA SER A 9 -8.83 -13.09 -32.55
C SER A 9 -8.68 -13.72 -31.15
N VAL A 10 -8.04 -13.04 -30.20
CA VAL A 10 -7.78 -13.54 -28.84
C VAL A 10 -8.71 -12.83 -27.86
N PRO A 11 -9.58 -13.56 -27.14
CA PRO A 11 -10.46 -12.93 -26.17
C PRO A 11 -9.65 -12.27 -25.04
N PHE A 12 -10.15 -11.15 -24.54
CA PHE A 12 -9.48 -10.29 -23.56
C PHE A 12 -8.89 -11.06 -22.36
N TRP A 13 -9.62 -12.03 -21.80
CA TRP A 13 -9.15 -12.84 -20.66
C TRP A 13 -8.00 -13.82 -20.97
N ARG A 14 -7.66 -14.06 -22.25
CA ARG A 14 -6.52 -14.90 -22.66
C ARG A 14 -5.23 -14.11 -22.90
N LEU A 15 -5.25 -12.79 -22.73
CA LEU A 15 -4.09 -11.94 -22.92
C LEU A 15 -3.11 -12.09 -21.75
N ILE A 16 -1.88 -12.49 -22.03
CA ILE A 16 -0.87 -12.74 -20.99
C ILE A 16 -0.53 -11.45 -20.23
N ARG A 17 -0.54 -10.28 -20.89
CA ARG A 17 -0.30 -9.01 -20.20
C ARG A 17 -1.32 -8.72 -19.09
N ILE A 18 -2.56 -9.21 -19.25
CA ILE A 18 -3.62 -9.06 -18.25
C ILE A 18 -3.38 -10.04 -17.10
N THR A 19 -2.99 -11.28 -17.39
CA THR A 19 -2.55 -12.23 -16.35
C THR A 19 -1.40 -11.66 -15.52
N VAL A 20 -0.40 -11.03 -16.15
CA VAL A 20 0.69 -10.34 -15.45
C VAL A 20 0.16 -9.20 -14.57
N ALA A 21 -0.81 -8.42 -15.05
CA ALA A 21 -1.42 -7.36 -14.26
C ALA A 21 -2.19 -7.91 -13.04
N PHE A 22 -2.91 -9.03 -13.18
CA PHE A 22 -3.56 -9.72 -12.05
C PHE A 22 -2.55 -10.27 -11.05
N LEU A 23 -1.48 -10.93 -11.53
CA LEU A 23 -0.41 -11.41 -10.66
C LEU A 23 0.24 -10.25 -9.89
N GLY A 24 0.46 -9.11 -10.56
CA GLY A 24 0.94 -7.88 -9.93
C GLY A 24 -0.04 -7.32 -8.89
N PHE A 25 -1.34 -7.29 -9.19
CA PHE A 25 -2.38 -6.84 -8.27
C PHE A 25 -2.40 -7.67 -6.98
N PHE A 26 -2.43 -9.00 -7.07
CA PHE A 26 -2.37 -9.87 -5.90
C PHE A 26 -1.04 -9.78 -5.15
N GLY A 27 0.07 -9.52 -5.86
CA GLY A 27 1.37 -9.29 -5.24
C GLY A 27 1.40 -8.01 -4.42
N MET A 28 0.74 -6.95 -4.92
CA MET A 28 0.56 -5.71 -4.17
C MET A 28 -0.37 -5.89 -2.98
N ILE A 29 -1.41 -6.72 -3.08
CA ILE A 29 -2.23 -7.11 -1.91
C ILE A 29 -1.37 -7.80 -0.85
N ALA A 30 -0.56 -8.79 -1.25
CA ALA A 30 0.29 -9.55 -0.32
C ALA A 30 1.31 -8.63 0.38
N HIS A 31 1.99 -7.80 -0.39
CA HIS A 31 2.94 -6.80 0.09
C HIS A 31 2.30 -5.85 1.12
N PHE A 32 1.18 -5.21 0.77
CA PHE A 32 0.56 -4.23 1.66
C PHE A 32 -0.10 -4.88 2.87
N SER A 33 -0.64 -6.10 2.74
CA SER A 33 -1.14 -6.88 3.87
C SER A 33 -0.03 -7.17 4.90
N GLN A 34 1.15 -7.64 4.46
CA GLN A 34 2.32 -7.84 5.32
C GLN A 34 2.88 -6.53 5.89
N ARG A 35 2.61 -5.40 5.25
CA ARG A 35 3.07 -4.09 5.73
C ARG A 35 2.21 -3.57 6.88
N VAL A 36 0.89 -3.75 6.80
CA VAL A 36 -0.06 -3.23 7.82
C VAL A 36 -0.25 -4.18 8.99
N ASN A 37 0.11 -5.46 8.85
CA ASN A 37 -0.12 -6.52 9.82
C ASN A 37 0.20 -6.15 11.28
N VAL A 38 1.36 -5.54 11.58
CA VAL A 38 1.69 -5.19 12.97
C VAL A 38 1.12 -3.85 13.42
N GLY A 39 0.75 -2.95 12.50
CA GLY A 39 -0.10 -1.82 12.88
C GLY A 39 -1.43 -2.31 13.46
N ILE A 40 -1.98 -3.38 12.87
CA ILE A 40 -3.21 -4.03 13.32
C ILE A 40 -2.94 -4.88 14.57
N ALA A 41 -1.90 -5.71 14.56
CA ALA A 41 -1.59 -6.59 15.68
C ALA A 41 -1.28 -5.80 16.97
N LEU A 42 -0.68 -4.61 16.88
CA LEU A 42 -0.44 -3.73 18.03
C LEU A 42 -1.71 -3.47 18.86
N VAL A 43 -2.87 -3.41 18.21
CA VAL A 43 -4.17 -3.15 18.84
C VAL A 43 -4.59 -4.28 19.78
N CYS A 44 -4.20 -5.53 19.48
CA CYS A 44 -4.59 -6.70 20.25
C CYS A 44 -3.43 -7.45 20.93
N MET A 45 -2.17 -7.15 20.60
CA MET A 45 -0.99 -7.76 21.26
C MET A 45 -0.44 -6.93 22.41
N VAL A 46 -0.74 -5.63 22.47
CA VAL A 46 -0.28 -4.74 23.55
C VAL A 46 -1.34 -4.61 24.64
N ASN A 47 -0.90 -4.65 25.90
CA ASN A 47 -1.71 -4.33 27.06
C ASN A 47 -1.82 -2.82 27.24
N HIS A 48 -2.95 -2.23 26.86
CA HIS A 48 -3.15 -0.78 26.94
C HIS A 48 -3.48 -0.34 28.36
N SER A 49 -4.27 -1.12 29.11
CA SER A 49 -4.67 -0.79 30.48
C SER A 49 -3.49 -0.78 31.45
N ALA A 50 -2.55 -1.71 31.33
CA ALA A 50 -1.33 -1.74 32.16
C ALA A 50 -0.41 -0.53 31.91
N ILE A 51 -0.34 -0.05 30.66
CA ILE A 51 0.45 1.14 30.30
C ILE A 51 -0.16 2.41 30.90
N GLU A 52 -1.48 2.54 30.86
CA GLU A 52 -2.19 3.67 31.45
C GLU A 52 -2.08 3.68 32.98
N GLN A 53 -2.19 2.52 33.63
CA GLN A 53 -1.97 2.38 35.08
C GLN A 53 -0.55 2.74 35.50
N ASN A 54 0.48 2.28 34.76
CA ASN A 54 1.86 2.67 35.03
C ASN A 54 2.09 4.18 34.91
N LYS A 55 1.38 4.83 33.98
CA LYS A 55 1.43 6.30 33.84
C LYS A 55 0.76 6.99 35.03
N LEU A 56 -0.42 6.53 35.44
CA LEU A 56 -1.17 7.06 36.58
C LEU A 56 -0.38 6.92 37.90
N ASN A 57 0.27 5.76 38.11
CA ASN A 57 1.11 5.51 39.27
C ASN A 57 2.38 6.38 39.29
N SER A 58 2.80 6.89 38.13
CA SER A 58 3.97 7.77 38.00
C SER A 58 3.61 9.27 38.06
N THR A 59 2.33 9.62 37.96
CA THR A 59 1.82 11.00 38.05
C THR A 59 0.67 11.08 39.03
N THR A 60 0.99 11.31 40.31
CA THR A 60 0.02 11.78 41.31
C THR A 60 -0.37 13.22 40.98
N THR A 61 -1.31 13.42 40.05
CA THR A 61 -1.84 14.75 39.74
C THR A 61 -3.35 14.72 39.60
N LEU A 62 -3.98 15.60 40.37
CA LEU A 62 -5.40 15.94 40.42
C LEU A 62 -6.02 16.05 39.02
N ILE A 63 -7.03 15.24 38.74
CA ILE A 63 -7.86 15.37 37.55
C ILE A 63 -8.97 16.38 37.86
N THR A 64 -8.85 17.60 37.32
CA THR A 64 -10.00 18.48 37.12
C THR A 64 -10.77 17.99 35.90
N HIS A 65 -11.98 17.48 36.11
CA HIS A 65 -12.93 17.17 35.06
C HIS A 65 -13.30 18.45 34.31
N THR A 66 -12.86 18.59 33.06
CA THR A 66 -13.50 19.50 32.10
C THR A 66 -14.47 18.67 31.27
N ASP A 67 -15.76 18.95 31.47
CA ASP A 67 -16.88 18.35 30.75
C ASP A 67 -16.83 18.71 29.27
N ASP A 68 -16.23 17.82 28.48
CA ASP A 68 -16.45 17.73 27.03
C ASP A 68 -16.60 16.24 26.65
N SER A 69 -17.37 15.52 27.46
CA SER A 69 -17.49 14.07 27.37
C SER A 69 -18.47 13.64 26.28
N CYS A 70 -17.93 13.14 25.16
CA CYS A 70 -18.69 12.35 24.21
C CYS A 70 -19.33 11.14 24.91
N PRO A 71 -20.50 10.66 24.45
CA PRO A 71 -21.07 9.42 24.96
C PRO A 71 -20.09 8.26 24.71
N GLN A 72 -19.49 7.75 25.78
CA GLN A 72 -18.66 6.56 25.72
C GLN A 72 -19.54 5.37 25.39
N THR A 73 -19.11 4.58 24.41
CA THR A 73 -19.77 3.30 24.14
C THR A 73 -19.41 2.36 25.29
N ASN A 74 -20.39 2.03 26.15
CA ASN A 74 -20.20 1.22 27.35
C ASN A 74 -19.38 -0.06 27.09
N ASN A 75 -18.43 -0.30 28.00
CA ASN A 75 -17.66 -1.52 28.26
C ASN A 75 -18.02 -2.74 27.40
N THR A 76 -17.21 -3.01 26.38
CA THR A 76 -17.00 -4.37 25.90
C THR A 76 -15.78 -4.94 26.62
N ASN A 77 -15.92 -6.15 27.17
CA ASN A 77 -14.86 -6.92 27.84
C ASN A 77 -13.53 -6.79 27.08
N HIS A 78 -12.64 -5.97 27.63
CA HIS A 78 -11.37 -5.62 27.00
C HIS A 78 -10.41 -6.79 27.16
N ILE A 79 -10.18 -7.54 26.09
CA ILE A 79 -9.13 -8.57 26.08
C ILE A 79 -7.83 -7.85 25.72
N ASP A 80 -7.05 -7.50 26.74
CA ASP A 80 -5.72 -6.93 26.55
C ASP A 80 -4.73 -7.99 26.05
N GLY A 81 -3.76 -7.53 25.25
CA GLY A 81 -2.67 -8.37 24.81
C GLY A 81 -1.66 -8.65 25.93
N PRO A 82 -0.76 -9.63 25.75
CA PRO A 82 0.20 -10.02 26.77
C PRO A 82 1.42 -9.08 26.88
N LEU A 83 1.66 -8.20 25.89
CA LEU A 83 2.91 -7.44 25.79
C LEU A 83 2.78 -6.03 26.36
N ILE A 84 3.75 -5.60 27.16
CA ILE A 84 3.80 -4.24 27.71
C ILE A 84 4.79 -3.40 26.89
N TRP A 85 4.33 -2.86 25.76
CA TRP A 85 5.14 -1.98 24.90
C TRP A 85 4.66 -0.54 24.99
N THR A 86 5.49 0.35 25.53
CA THR A 86 5.16 1.78 25.67
C THR A 86 4.96 2.44 24.30
N LYS A 87 4.17 3.54 24.25
CA LYS A 87 3.89 4.25 22.98
C LYS A 87 5.16 4.65 22.19
N PRO A 88 6.26 5.10 22.82
CA PRO A 88 7.53 5.34 22.10
C PRO A 88 8.09 4.07 21.45
N ILE A 89 8.08 2.92 22.14
CA ILE A 89 8.53 1.63 21.60
C ILE A 89 7.69 1.23 20.38
N GLN A 90 6.36 1.34 20.48
CA GLN A 90 5.46 1.06 19.35
C GLN A 90 5.78 1.93 18.14
N GLY A 91 6.10 3.22 18.36
CA GLY A 91 6.54 4.14 17.31
C GLY A 91 7.84 3.69 16.63
N ILE A 92 8.83 3.27 17.41
CA ILE A 92 10.10 2.74 16.88
C ILE A 92 9.86 1.46 16.07
N ILE A 93 9.03 0.53 16.56
CA ILE A 93 8.69 -0.72 15.86
C ILE A 93 8.03 -0.44 14.51
N LEU A 94 7.09 0.51 14.46
CA LEU A 94 6.44 0.94 13.23
C LEU A 94 7.44 1.61 12.27
N GLY A 95 8.36 2.41 12.80
CA GLY A 95 9.40 3.12 12.05
C GLY A 95 10.50 2.22 11.47
N ALA A 96 10.90 1.15 12.17
CA ALA A 96 11.99 0.27 11.78
C ALA A 96 11.83 -0.34 10.39
N TYR A 97 10.60 -0.60 9.97
CA TYR A 97 10.25 -1.00 8.61
C TYR A 97 10.75 -0.01 7.56
N PHE A 98 10.54 1.29 7.79
CA PHE A 98 10.87 2.33 6.82
C PHE A 98 12.37 2.55 6.68
N TRP A 99 13.15 2.33 7.74
CA TRP A 99 14.62 2.38 7.68
C TRP A 99 15.17 1.36 6.68
N GLY A 100 14.69 0.11 6.74
CA GLY A 100 15.03 -0.91 5.75
C GLY A 100 14.52 -0.58 4.35
N TYR A 101 13.26 -0.14 4.26
CA TYR A 101 12.60 0.14 2.98
C TYR A 101 13.35 1.16 2.10
N ILE A 102 13.90 2.23 2.69
CA ILE A 102 14.58 3.30 1.95
C ILE A 102 15.91 2.81 1.36
N ILE A 103 16.66 1.98 2.09
CA ILE A 103 18.02 1.52 1.70
C ILE A 103 18.00 0.79 0.35
N THR A 104 16.98 -0.01 0.11
CA THR A 104 16.95 -0.94 -1.04
C THR A 104 16.30 -0.37 -2.30
N GLN A 105 15.58 0.75 -2.24
CA GLN A 105 14.83 1.29 -3.39
C GLN A 105 15.71 1.59 -4.61
N ILE A 106 16.80 2.34 -4.40
CA ILE A 106 17.69 2.76 -5.48
C ILE A 106 18.47 1.56 -6.05
N PRO A 107 19.16 0.72 -5.22
CA PRO A 107 19.83 -0.47 -5.71
C PRO A 107 18.87 -1.42 -6.44
N ALA A 108 17.67 -1.63 -5.89
CA ALA A 108 16.69 -2.53 -6.50
C ALA A 108 16.21 -2.05 -7.86
N GLY A 109 16.12 -0.74 -8.12
CA GLY A 109 15.82 -0.22 -9.46
C GLY A 109 16.86 -0.64 -10.51
N TYR A 110 18.15 -0.58 -10.14
CA TYR A 110 19.23 -1.05 -11.00
C TYR A 110 19.18 -2.58 -11.19
N LEU A 111 19.05 -3.34 -10.09
CA LEU A 111 18.98 -4.81 -10.14
C LEU A 111 17.75 -5.30 -10.93
N ALA A 112 16.57 -4.69 -10.73
CA ALA A 112 15.34 -5.03 -11.43
C ALA A 112 15.46 -4.78 -12.93
N SER A 113 16.10 -3.68 -13.33
CA SER A 113 16.31 -3.34 -14.75
C SER A 113 17.30 -4.30 -15.43
N ARG A 114 18.32 -4.76 -14.71
CA ARG A 114 19.38 -5.65 -15.26
C ARG A 114 19.01 -7.13 -15.24
N PHE A 115 18.50 -7.63 -14.12
CA PHE A 115 18.20 -9.06 -13.92
C PHE A 115 16.72 -9.41 -14.09
N GLY A 116 15.86 -8.40 -14.18
CA GLY A 116 14.42 -8.55 -14.28
C GLY A 116 13.74 -8.80 -12.91
N PRO A 117 12.43 -8.56 -12.82
CA PRO A 117 11.70 -8.59 -11.55
C PRO A 117 11.29 -9.99 -11.08
N LYS A 118 11.44 -11.05 -11.89
CA LYS A 118 10.97 -12.41 -11.56
C LYS A 118 11.49 -12.90 -10.21
N PHE A 119 12.81 -13.02 -10.07
CA PHE A 119 13.44 -13.51 -8.84
C PHE A 119 13.59 -12.41 -7.79
N LEU A 120 13.72 -11.15 -8.20
CA LEU A 120 13.85 -10.04 -7.25
C LEU A 120 12.55 -9.82 -6.47
N PHE A 121 11.40 -9.72 -7.15
CA PHE A 121 10.10 -9.55 -6.49
C PHE A 121 9.67 -10.84 -5.79
N GLY A 122 9.75 -11.99 -6.47
CA GLY A 122 9.36 -13.29 -5.88
C GLY A 122 10.22 -13.63 -4.65
N GLY A 123 11.53 -13.50 -4.76
CA GLY A 123 12.47 -13.77 -3.66
C GLY A 123 12.31 -12.81 -2.50
N ALA A 124 12.11 -11.51 -2.76
CA ALA A 124 11.79 -10.54 -1.72
C ALA A 124 10.53 -10.93 -0.95
N MET A 125 9.48 -11.38 -1.64
CA MET A 125 8.24 -11.82 -0.98
C MET A 125 8.42 -13.12 -0.18
N ILE A 126 9.26 -14.05 -0.63
CA ILE A 126 9.61 -15.25 0.17
C ILE A 126 10.31 -14.82 1.46
N VAL A 127 11.35 -13.99 1.35
CA VAL A 127 12.13 -13.52 2.50
C VAL A 127 11.23 -12.77 3.48
N SER A 128 10.40 -11.83 3.01
CA SER A 128 9.49 -11.09 3.87
C SER A 128 8.45 -11.99 4.54
N SER A 129 7.93 -13.00 3.84
CA SER A 129 6.96 -13.95 4.38
C SER A 129 7.57 -14.82 5.47
N VAL A 130 8.78 -15.36 5.26
CA VAL A 130 9.51 -16.15 6.26
C VAL A 130 9.79 -15.30 7.50
N VAL A 131 10.35 -14.10 7.33
CA VAL A 131 10.63 -13.19 8.45
C VAL A 131 9.35 -12.81 9.19
N THR A 132 8.25 -12.57 8.48
CA THR A 132 6.93 -12.27 9.07
C THR A 132 6.39 -13.43 9.90
N ALA A 133 6.59 -14.69 9.46
CA ALA A 133 6.17 -15.87 10.22
C ALA A 133 6.94 -16.03 11.55
N PHE A 134 8.18 -15.55 11.63
CA PHE A 134 8.96 -15.55 12.88
C PHE A 134 8.58 -14.41 13.85
N MET A 135 7.89 -13.37 13.39
CA MET A 135 7.56 -12.20 14.22
C MET A 135 6.77 -12.53 15.50
N PRO A 136 5.73 -13.39 15.49
CA PRO A 136 5.01 -13.74 16.71
C PRO A 136 5.88 -14.39 17.78
N ILE A 137 6.82 -15.24 17.36
CA ILE A 137 7.75 -15.95 18.26
C ILE A 137 8.71 -14.95 18.90
N ILE A 138 9.25 -14.01 18.12
CA ILE A 138 10.21 -13.02 18.62
C ILE A 138 9.54 -11.91 19.45
N ALA A 139 8.24 -11.64 19.23
CA ALA A 139 7.51 -10.62 19.97
C ALA A 139 7.48 -10.87 21.49
N SER A 140 7.44 -12.14 21.92
CA SER A 140 7.49 -12.51 23.35
C SER A 140 8.91 -12.52 23.93
N VAL A 141 9.95 -12.52 23.08
CA VAL A 141 11.36 -12.56 23.51
C VAL A 141 11.88 -11.16 23.81
N HIS A 142 11.92 -10.28 22.79
CA HIS A 142 12.46 -8.94 22.96
C HIS A 142 12.03 -7.99 21.83
N TRP A 143 11.61 -6.78 22.19
CA TRP A 143 11.11 -5.78 21.23
C TRP A 143 12.20 -5.30 20.24
N ILE A 144 13.47 -5.25 20.65
CA ILE A 144 14.58 -4.89 19.74
C ILE A 144 14.78 -5.94 18.65
N LEU A 145 14.72 -7.23 18.98
CA LEU A 145 14.81 -8.31 17.98
C LEU A 145 13.64 -8.22 17.00
N PHE A 146 12.45 -7.87 17.50
CA PHE A 146 11.30 -7.60 16.65
C PHE A 146 11.53 -6.41 15.71
N CYS A 147 12.18 -5.33 16.17
CA CYS A 147 12.60 -4.21 15.31
C CYS A 147 13.58 -4.65 14.20
N ILE A 148 14.50 -5.57 14.49
CA ILE A 148 15.43 -6.11 13.49
C ILE A 148 14.66 -6.90 12.43
N LEU A 149 13.72 -7.76 12.81
CA LEU A 149 12.85 -8.45 11.84
C LEU A 149 12.05 -7.47 10.99
N ARG A 150 11.53 -6.39 11.59
CA ARG A 150 10.84 -5.31 10.87
C ARG A 150 11.72 -4.64 9.84
N LEU A 151 12.98 -4.36 10.19
CA LEU A 151 13.96 -3.78 9.27
C LEU A 151 14.25 -4.74 8.10
N LEU A 152 14.37 -6.05 8.35
CA LEU A 152 14.56 -7.07 7.31
C LEU A 152 13.37 -7.16 6.34
N VAL A 153 12.13 -7.13 6.86
CA VAL A 153 10.93 -7.05 6.01
C VAL A 153 10.94 -5.75 5.17
N GLY A 154 11.35 -4.64 5.78
CA GLY A 154 11.54 -3.37 5.08
C GLY A 154 12.51 -3.46 3.91
N LEU A 155 13.70 -4.03 4.13
CA LEU A 155 14.72 -4.26 3.09
C LEU A 155 14.17 -5.11 1.93
N ALA A 156 13.45 -6.19 2.25
CA ALA A 156 12.84 -7.01 1.21
C ALA A 156 11.79 -6.23 0.41
N HIS A 157 10.85 -5.56 1.10
CA HIS A 157 9.76 -4.81 0.45
C HIS A 157 10.21 -3.58 -0.34
N GLY A 158 11.34 -2.97 0.02
CA GLY A 158 11.89 -1.83 -0.72
C GLY A 158 12.31 -2.17 -2.15
N THR A 159 12.39 -3.46 -2.50
CA THR A 159 12.64 -3.92 -3.87
C THR A 159 11.41 -3.96 -4.77
N ILE A 160 10.20 -3.92 -4.19
CA ILE A 160 8.95 -4.23 -4.89
C ILE A 160 8.52 -3.09 -5.83
N ALA A 161 8.53 -1.84 -5.36
CA ALA A 161 8.09 -0.70 -6.16
C ALA A 161 8.91 -0.52 -7.46
N PRO A 162 10.26 -0.63 -7.44
CA PRO A 162 11.06 -0.62 -8.66
C PRO A 162 10.76 -1.83 -9.57
N CYS A 163 10.51 -3.02 -9.01
CA CYS A 163 10.10 -4.18 -9.80
C CYS A 163 8.79 -3.94 -10.55
N VAL A 164 7.78 -3.36 -9.91
CA VAL A 164 6.50 -3.01 -10.55
C VAL A 164 6.70 -2.01 -11.69
N ALA A 165 7.57 -1.01 -11.52
CA ALA A 165 7.91 -0.08 -12.58
C ALA A 165 8.55 -0.76 -13.81
N VAL A 166 9.46 -1.73 -13.58
CA VAL A 166 10.09 -2.53 -14.64
C VAL A 166 9.09 -3.47 -15.31
N ILE A 167 8.18 -4.10 -14.55
CA ILE A 167 7.09 -4.92 -15.12
C ILE A 167 6.28 -4.08 -16.11
N GLY A 168 5.86 -2.88 -15.70
CA GLY A 168 5.16 -1.96 -16.58
C GLY A 168 5.97 -1.49 -17.79
N ALA A 169 7.29 -1.51 -17.72
CA ALA A 169 8.15 -1.16 -18.87
C ALA A 169 8.22 -2.28 -19.90
N HIS A 170 8.22 -3.54 -19.45
CA HIS A 170 8.39 -4.70 -20.33
C HIS A 170 7.08 -5.26 -20.86
N TRP A 171 6.02 -5.25 -20.05
CA TRP A 171 4.78 -5.97 -20.34
C TRP A 171 3.61 -5.08 -20.77
N ALA A 172 3.65 -3.78 -20.44
CA ALA A 172 2.53 -2.89 -20.73
C ALA A 172 2.80 -2.05 -22.00
N PRO A 173 1.95 -2.16 -23.04
CA PRO A 173 1.99 -1.27 -24.19
C PRO A 173 1.88 0.19 -23.78
N VAL A 174 2.55 1.11 -24.48
CA VAL A 174 2.64 2.53 -24.09
C VAL A 174 1.28 3.17 -23.83
N HIS A 175 0.29 2.90 -24.71
CA HIS A 175 -1.06 3.46 -24.61
C HIS A 175 -1.90 2.84 -23.48
N GLU A 176 -1.59 1.62 -23.05
CA GLU A 176 -2.30 0.91 -21.98
C GLU A 176 -1.53 0.92 -20.66
N ARG A 177 -0.30 1.46 -20.65
CA ARG A 177 0.61 1.40 -19.50
C ARG A 177 0.03 2.00 -18.23
N GLY A 178 -0.67 3.13 -18.35
CA GLY A 178 -1.37 3.75 -17.22
C GLY A 178 -2.43 2.82 -16.60
N LYS A 179 -3.19 2.10 -17.43
CA LYS A 179 -4.24 1.17 -17.00
C LYS A 179 -3.68 -0.03 -16.27
N LEU A 180 -2.73 -0.74 -16.89
CA LEU A 180 -2.15 -1.95 -16.30
C LEU A 180 -1.44 -1.61 -14.98
N MET A 181 -0.66 -0.52 -14.98
CA MET A 181 0.03 -0.08 -13.76
C MET A 181 -0.93 0.42 -12.70
N GLY A 182 -1.97 1.16 -13.07
CA GLY A 182 -3.02 1.60 -12.15
C GLY A 182 -3.73 0.42 -11.51
N PHE A 183 -4.11 -0.58 -12.31
CA PHE A 183 -4.73 -1.81 -11.82
C PHE A 183 -3.80 -2.57 -10.87
N MET A 184 -2.52 -2.79 -11.22
CA MET A 184 -1.56 -3.44 -10.33
C MET A 184 -1.41 -2.69 -9.00
N ASN A 185 -1.27 -1.36 -9.04
CA ASN A 185 -1.10 -0.54 -7.83
C ASN A 185 -2.37 -0.44 -6.97
N ALA A 186 -3.56 -0.58 -7.56
CA ALA A 186 -4.82 -0.65 -6.81
C ALA A 186 -4.85 -1.83 -5.82
N GLY A 187 -3.98 -2.84 -6.00
CA GLY A 187 -3.79 -3.92 -5.05
C GLY A 187 -3.25 -3.46 -3.69
N GLY A 188 -2.53 -2.33 -3.63
CA GLY A 188 -2.02 -1.79 -2.38
C GLY A 188 -3.12 -1.35 -1.41
N PRO A 189 -4.02 -0.43 -1.80
CA PRO A 189 -5.19 -0.07 -1.02
C PRO A 189 -6.09 -1.25 -0.69
N ALA A 190 -6.29 -2.19 -1.63
CA ALA A 190 -7.01 -3.42 -1.39
C ALA A 190 -6.37 -4.25 -0.26
N GLY A 191 -5.04 -4.41 -0.27
CA GLY A 191 -4.30 -5.11 0.78
C GLY A 191 -4.41 -4.46 2.14
N ASN A 192 -4.43 -3.13 2.21
CA ASN A 192 -4.71 -2.41 3.46
C ASN A 192 -6.14 -2.69 3.97
N ALA A 193 -7.14 -2.61 3.07
CA ALA A 193 -8.54 -2.82 3.40
C ALA A 193 -8.80 -4.26 3.90
N PHE A 194 -8.37 -5.27 3.15
CA PHE A 194 -8.53 -6.67 3.54
C PHE A 194 -7.68 -7.00 4.76
N GLY A 195 -6.46 -6.46 4.86
CA GLY A 195 -5.62 -6.61 6.05
C GLY A 195 -6.31 -6.13 7.31
N LEU A 196 -6.88 -4.92 7.29
CA LEU A 196 -7.62 -4.34 8.42
C LEU A 196 -8.89 -5.13 8.76
N LEU A 197 -9.68 -5.49 7.75
CA LEU A 197 -10.92 -6.24 7.94
C LEU A 197 -10.65 -7.62 8.55
N ILE A 198 -9.77 -8.41 7.93
CA ILE A 198 -9.46 -9.76 8.37
C ILE A 198 -8.68 -9.73 9.69
N GLY A 199 -7.71 -8.82 9.82
CA GLY A 199 -6.90 -8.69 11.03
C GLY A 199 -7.72 -8.26 12.25
N GLY A 200 -8.69 -7.36 12.08
CA GLY A 200 -9.63 -6.99 13.14
C GLY A 200 -10.49 -8.17 13.60
N LEU A 201 -10.97 -9.00 12.66
CA LEU A 201 -11.70 -10.24 12.98
C LEU A 201 -10.79 -11.26 13.69
N MET A 202 -9.55 -11.45 13.22
CA MET A 202 -8.59 -12.37 13.83
C MET A 202 -8.22 -11.99 15.28
N CYS A 203 -8.15 -10.70 15.61
CA CYS A 203 -7.94 -10.26 16.99
C CYS A 203 -9.05 -10.73 17.96
N SER A 204 -10.27 -10.99 17.47
CA SER A 204 -11.38 -11.50 18.29
C SER A 204 -11.37 -13.01 18.49
N TRP A 205 -10.57 -13.74 17.71
CA TRP A 205 -10.49 -15.20 17.79
C TRP A 205 -9.57 -15.61 18.93
N HIS A 206 -10.03 -16.57 19.76
CA HIS A 206 -9.27 -17.04 20.93
C HIS A 206 -8.15 -18.05 20.58
N ILE A 207 -7.99 -18.38 19.30
CA ILE A 207 -7.00 -19.36 18.82
C ILE A 207 -5.63 -18.69 18.71
N ALA A 208 -4.59 -19.32 19.27
CA ALA A 208 -3.18 -18.87 19.21
C ALA A 208 -2.94 -17.41 19.69
N GLY A 209 -3.75 -16.93 20.63
CA GLY A 209 -3.69 -15.56 21.13
C GLY A 209 -4.27 -14.49 20.19
N GLY A 210 -4.92 -14.88 19.09
CA GLY A 210 -5.60 -13.99 18.12
C GLY A 210 -4.65 -13.17 17.25
N TRP A 211 -3.75 -12.41 17.87
CA TRP A 211 -2.83 -11.50 17.20
C TRP A 211 -1.75 -12.22 16.36
N SER A 212 -1.30 -13.40 16.79
CA SER A 212 -0.30 -14.20 16.06
C SER A 212 -0.79 -14.64 14.67
N LEU A 213 -2.10 -14.91 14.53
CA LEU A 213 -2.73 -15.36 13.29
C LEU A 213 -2.64 -14.31 12.18
N ILE A 214 -2.58 -13.02 12.54
CA ILE A 214 -2.44 -11.91 11.59
C ILE A 214 -1.09 -12.03 10.84
N PHE A 215 -0.03 -12.41 11.54
CA PHE A 215 1.28 -12.61 10.94
C PHE A 215 1.33 -13.90 10.11
N TYR A 216 0.83 -15.01 10.65
CA TYR A 216 0.85 -16.30 9.95
C TYR A 216 0.02 -16.28 8.67
N SER A 217 -1.18 -15.70 8.69
CA SER A 217 -2.03 -15.60 7.50
C SER A 217 -1.40 -14.73 6.41
N ALA A 218 -0.85 -13.56 6.77
CA ALA A 218 -0.16 -12.69 5.82
C ALA A 218 1.13 -13.33 5.27
N ALA A 219 1.86 -14.09 6.10
CA ALA A 219 3.03 -14.84 5.67
C ALA A 219 2.68 -15.97 4.69
N VAL A 220 1.67 -16.79 5.00
CA VAL A 220 1.22 -17.88 4.12
C VAL A 220 0.73 -17.33 2.79
N PHE A 221 -0.07 -16.25 2.80
CA PHE A 221 -0.56 -15.63 1.57
C PHE A 221 0.58 -15.10 0.69
N GLY A 222 1.55 -14.38 1.28
CA GLY A 222 2.72 -13.89 0.55
C GLY A 222 3.60 -15.02 0.00
N PHE A 223 3.78 -16.09 0.78
CA PHE A 223 4.56 -17.26 0.37
C PHE A 223 3.91 -18.02 -0.79
N ILE A 224 2.61 -18.33 -0.70
CA ILE A 224 1.87 -18.98 -1.79
C ILE A 224 1.91 -18.11 -3.05
N TRP A 225 1.65 -16.81 -2.92
CA TRP A 225 1.73 -15.89 -4.06
C TRP A 225 3.12 -15.88 -4.68
N SER A 226 4.19 -15.92 -3.88
CA SER A 226 5.57 -15.90 -4.39
C SER A 226 5.91 -17.14 -5.22
N ILE A 227 5.39 -18.31 -4.85
CA ILE A 227 5.54 -19.55 -5.62
C ILE A 227 4.82 -19.40 -6.96
N ILE A 228 3.56 -18.95 -6.93
CA ILE A 228 2.77 -18.69 -8.16
C ILE A 228 3.50 -17.69 -9.05
N TRP A 229 4.04 -16.61 -8.48
CA TRP A 229 4.80 -15.61 -9.22
C TRP A 229 6.02 -16.21 -9.93
N ILE A 230 6.85 -16.97 -9.21
CA ILE A 230 8.07 -17.57 -9.78
C ILE A 230 7.72 -18.60 -10.88
N LEU A 231 6.63 -19.34 -10.73
CA LEU A 231 6.20 -20.32 -11.73
C LEU A 231 5.62 -19.67 -12.99
N PHE A 232 4.74 -18.68 -12.86
CA PHE A 232 3.97 -18.13 -13.97
C PHE A 232 4.56 -16.86 -14.61
N TYR A 233 5.28 -16.02 -13.86
CA TYR A 233 5.82 -14.78 -14.40
C TYR A 233 7.10 -15.01 -15.21
N THR A 234 7.29 -14.24 -16.29
CA THR A 234 8.51 -14.22 -17.12
C THR A 234 9.00 -12.78 -17.32
N ASN A 235 10.32 -12.55 -17.22
CA ASN A 235 10.92 -11.21 -17.27
C ASN A 235 10.71 -10.46 -18.60
N SER A 236 10.54 -11.19 -19.70
CA SER A 236 10.35 -10.61 -21.03
C SER A 236 9.20 -11.31 -21.77
N PRO A 237 8.33 -10.55 -22.46
CA PRO A 237 7.33 -11.13 -23.36
C PRO A 237 7.95 -12.02 -24.44
N ARG A 238 9.22 -11.79 -24.83
CA ARG A 238 9.90 -12.57 -25.87
C ARG A 238 10.08 -14.03 -25.50
N ASN A 239 10.33 -14.29 -24.22
CA ASN A 239 10.68 -15.60 -23.67
C ASN A 239 9.47 -16.32 -23.06
N HIS A 240 8.28 -15.71 -23.13
CA HIS A 240 7.08 -16.28 -22.53
C HIS A 240 6.54 -17.42 -23.40
N ARG A 241 6.40 -18.62 -22.84
CA ARG A 241 6.03 -19.84 -23.58
C ARG A 241 4.61 -19.80 -24.16
N PHE A 242 3.67 -19.19 -23.43
CA PHE A 242 2.24 -19.21 -23.77
C PHE A 242 1.72 -17.92 -24.41
N ILE A 243 2.61 -16.99 -24.77
CA ILE A 243 2.17 -15.73 -25.38
C ILE A 243 1.82 -15.94 -26.85
N SER A 244 0.72 -15.35 -27.30
CA SER A 244 0.37 -15.38 -28.73
C SER A 244 1.34 -14.51 -29.54
N THR A 245 1.62 -14.89 -30.78
CA THR A 245 2.50 -14.11 -31.67
C THR A 245 1.96 -12.69 -31.91
N GLN A 246 0.63 -12.56 -32.08
CA GLN A 246 -0.05 -11.27 -32.23
C GLN A 246 0.17 -10.35 -31.02
N GLU A 247 0.01 -10.86 -29.80
CA GLU A 247 0.22 -10.08 -28.57
C GLU A 247 1.70 -9.71 -28.38
N LYS A 248 2.60 -10.66 -28.62
CA LYS A 248 4.04 -10.43 -28.52
C LYS A 248 4.49 -9.31 -29.46
N GLU A 249 4.02 -9.32 -30.70
CA GLU A 249 4.36 -8.30 -31.68
C GLU A 249 3.76 -6.93 -31.31
N TYR A 250 2.50 -6.88 -30.87
CA TYR A 250 1.86 -5.65 -30.40
C TYR A 250 2.65 -4.96 -29.27
N ILE A 251 3.07 -5.73 -28.26
CA ILE A 251 3.87 -5.19 -27.14
C ILE A 251 5.23 -4.67 -27.65
N LEU A 252 5.93 -5.47 -28.46
CA LEU A 252 7.27 -5.12 -28.94
C LEU A 252 7.27 -3.92 -29.89
N GLN A 253 6.30 -3.84 -30.81
CA GLN A 253 6.17 -2.71 -31.74
C GLN A 253 5.88 -1.41 -30.99
N SER A 254 4.97 -1.44 -30.00
CA SER A 254 4.66 -0.25 -29.18
C SER A 254 5.88 0.25 -28.38
N SER A 255 6.73 -0.66 -27.91
CA SER A 255 7.96 -0.33 -27.20
C SER A 255 9.04 0.22 -28.14
N GLN A 256 9.19 -0.39 -29.32
CA GLN A 256 10.17 0.04 -30.34
C GLN A 256 9.85 1.42 -30.91
N GLN A 257 8.59 1.72 -31.24
CA GLN A 257 8.19 3.06 -31.72
C GLN A 257 8.59 4.18 -30.75
N HIS A 258 8.60 3.90 -29.44
CA HIS A 258 8.99 4.85 -28.40
C HIS A 258 10.50 4.90 -28.14
N LEU A 259 11.25 3.86 -28.48
CA LEU A 259 12.72 3.78 -28.35
C LEU A 259 13.44 4.29 -29.60
N SER A 260 12.82 4.25 -30.78
CA SER A 260 13.35 4.81 -32.03
C SER A 260 13.67 6.31 -31.96
N SER A 261 13.06 7.03 -31.02
CA SER A 261 13.32 8.45 -30.73
C SER A 261 14.45 8.68 -29.71
N SER A 262 15.05 7.63 -29.15
CA SER A 262 16.17 7.71 -28.21
C SER A 262 17.40 7.00 -28.79
N ASN A 263 18.50 7.74 -28.97
CA ASN A 263 19.74 7.21 -29.55
C ASN A 263 20.20 5.94 -28.83
N LYS A 264 20.25 4.81 -29.56
CA LYS A 264 20.61 3.47 -29.08
C LYS A 264 22.04 3.33 -28.52
N ASN A 265 22.84 4.38 -28.54
CA ASN A 265 24.29 4.34 -28.26
C ASN A 265 24.69 4.80 -26.84
N ASN A 266 23.78 5.32 -26.02
CA ASN A 266 24.10 5.74 -24.65
C ASN A 266 23.60 4.73 -23.61
N PHE A 267 24.47 3.79 -23.25
CA PHE A 267 24.26 2.83 -22.14
C PHE A 267 24.27 3.48 -20.75
N HIS A 268 24.53 4.79 -20.65
CA HIS A 268 24.62 5.52 -19.39
C HIS A 268 23.38 6.38 -19.17
N ALA A 269 22.68 6.15 -18.06
CA ALA A 269 21.58 7.02 -17.64
C ALA A 269 22.10 8.45 -17.46
N PRO A 270 21.45 9.48 -18.06
CA PRO A 270 21.92 10.86 -18.00
C PRO A 270 21.56 11.50 -16.65
N TRP A 271 22.19 11.04 -15.57
CA TRP A 271 21.90 11.44 -14.19
C TRP A 271 21.91 12.95 -13.99
N ARG A 272 22.88 13.66 -14.57
CA ARG A 272 22.95 15.12 -14.47
C ARG A 272 21.72 15.78 -15.07
N ALA A 273 21.29 15.39 -16.27
CA ALA A 273 20.12 15.97 -16.93
C ALA A 273 18.82 15.66 -16.17
N ILE A 274 18.71 14.46 -15.59
CA ILE A 274 17.56 14.08 -14.75
C ILE A 274 17.52 14.95 -13.48
N LEU A 275 18.65 15.08 -12.78
CA LEU A 275 18.75 15.84 -11.53
C LEU A 275 18.68 17.36 -11.73
N THR A 276 18.93 17.89 -12.93
CA THR A 276 18.75 19.32 -13.22
C THR A 276 17.37 19.65 -13.82
N SER A 277 16.54 18.64 -14.10
CA SER A 277 15.24 18.86 -14.75
C SER A 277 14.19 19.40 -13.76
N PRO A 278 13.55 20.55 -14.03
CA PRO A 278 12.51 21.10 -13.15
C PRO A 278 11.28 20.19 -13.08
N ALA A 279 10.96 19.48 -14.16
CA ALA A 279 9.84 18.53 -14.18
C ALA A 279 10.09 17.33 -13.25
N CYS A 280 11.35 16.87 -13.15
CA CYS A 280 11.71 15.79 -12.24
C CYS A 280 11.56 16.22 -10.78
N TRP A 281 12.07 17.41 -10.42
CA TRP A 281 11.90 17.97 -9.08
C TRP A 281 10.44 18.23 -8.71
N ALA A 282 9.62 18.74 -9.64
CA ALA A 282 8.19 18.91 -9.41
C ALA A 282 7.51 17.57 -9.06
N LEU A 283 7.78 16.50 -9.83
CA LEU A 283 7.25 15.17 -9.53
C LEU A 283 7.78 14.61 -8.21
N PHE A 284 9.04 14.87 -7.87
CA PHE A 284 9.64 14.43 -6.61
C PHE A 284 8.95 15.10 -5.41
N ILE A 285 8.76 16.42 -5.43
CA ILE A 285 8.06 17.17 -4.39
C ILE A 285 6.61 16.70 -4.25
N ILE A 286 5.90 16.56 -5.38
CA ILE A 286 4.53 16.02 -5.41
C ILE A 286 4.48 14.63 -4.76
N HIS A 287 5.44 13.76 -5.06
CA HIS A 287 5.49 12.42 -4.49
C HIS A 287 5.76 12.43 -2.98
N ILE A 288 6.62 13.34 -2.49
CA ILE A 288 6.86 13.54 -1.06
C ILE A 288 5.57 14.01 -0.37
N CYS A 289 4.94 15.09 -0.85
CA CYS A 289 3.72 15.62 -0.26
C CYS A 289 2.60 14.58 -0.26
N ASN A 290 2.45 13.86 -1.37
CA ASN A 290 1.49 12.78 -1.46
C ASN A 290 1.82 11.70 -0.43
N ASN A 291 3.02 11.13 -0.37
CA ASN A 291 3.36 10.09 0.62
C ASN A 291 3.18 10.55 2.06
N TRP A 292 3.57 11.79 2.39
CA TRP A 292 3.39 12.37 3.71
C TRP A 292 1.91 12.34 4.13
N GLY A 293 1.02 12.81 3.26
CA GLY A 293 -0.42 12.74 3.48
C GLY A 293 -0.90 11.30 3.69
N ALA A 294 -0.40 10.33 2.90
CA ALA A 294 -0.82 8.92 2.97
C ALA A 294 -0.51 8.34 4.33
N TYR A 295 0.72 8.53 4.78
CA TYR A 295 1.17 7.99 6.05
C TYR A 295 0.48 8.67 7.21
N THR A 296 0.27 9.98 7.14
CA THR A 296 -0.47 10.71 8.18
C THR A 296 -1.89 10.15 8.31
N PHE A 297 -2.61 9.99 7.20
CA PHE A 297 -3.92 9.34 7.19
C PHE A 297 -3.84 7.90 7.73
N LEU A 298 -2.91 7.07 7.23
CA LEU A 298 -2.76 5.68 7.67
C LEU A 298 -2.51 5.54 9.17
N THR A 299 -1.64 6.37 9.75
CA THR A 299 -1.24 6.25 11.17
C THR A 299 -2.18 6.98 12.12
N SER A 300 -2.77 8.09 11.69
CA SER A 300 -3.59 8.95 12.55
C SER A 300 -5.07 8.60 12.48
N THR A 301 -5.58 8.01 11.39
CA THR A 301 -7.00 7.65 11.27
C THR A 301 -7.47 6.70 12.39
N PRO A 302 -6.80 5.57 12.66
CA PRO A 302 -7.25 4.68 13.74
C PRO A 302 -7.20 5.38 15.11
N LYS A 303 -6.16 6.18 15.37
CA LYS A 303 -6.04 6.95 16.62
C LYS A 303 -7.12 8.01 16.77
N TYR A 304 -7.45 8.72 15.70
CA TYR A 304 -8.50 9.74 15.70
C TYR A 304 -9.88 9.12 15.94
N MET A 305 -10.16 7.97 15.30
CA MET A 305 -11.41 7.23 15.53
C MET A 305 -11.54 6.76 16.99
N ASP A 306 -10.45 6.30 17.59
CA ASP A 306 -10.43 5.79 18.97
C ASP A 306 -10.43 6.93 20.01
N GLU A 307 -9.43 7.82 19.96
CA GLU A 307 -9.17 8.81 21.00
C GLU A 307 -10.13 10.02 20.92
N VAL A 308 -10.49 10.48 19.72
CA VAL A 308 -11.34 11.68 19.52
C VAL A 308 -12.80 11.31 19.30
N LEU A 309 -13.09 10.40 18.36
CA LEU A 309 -14.47 10.04 18.03
C LEU A 309 -15.07 9.01 19.00
N LYS A 310 -14.25 8.44 19.90
CA LYS A 310 -14.64 7.40 20.88
C LYS A 310 -15.32 6.19 20.24
N PHE A 311 -15.00 5.91 18.97
CA PHE A 311 -15.41 4.67 18.31
C PHE A 311 -14.54 3.54 18.85
N ASN A 312 -15.17 2.43 19.20
CA ASN A 312 -14.43 1.22 19.52
C ASN A 312 -13.84 0.64 18.23
N VAL A 313 -12.62 1.06 17.91
CA VAL A 313 -11.86 0.62 16.73
C VAL A 313 -11.60 -0.89 16.78
N LYS A 314 -11.56 -1.49 17.98
CA LYS A 314 -11.33 -2.93 18.17
C LYS A 314 -12.56 -3.77 17.81
N SER A 315 -13.77 -3.31 18.11
CA SER A 315 -15.00 -4.03 17.79
C SER A 315 -15.53 -3.72 16.38
N ASN A 316 -15.07 -2.64 15.74
CA ASN A 316 -15.59 -2.20 14.45
C ASN A 316 -14.53 -2.13 13.35
N GLY A 317 -13.85 -3.28 13.10
CA GLY A 317 -12.86 -3.42 12.03
C GLY A 317 -13.38 -3.05 10.63
N PHE A 318 -14.70 -3.16 10.41
CA PHE A 318 -15.35 -2.69 9.18
C PHE A 318 -15.26 -1.17 9.02
N LEU A 319 -15.59 -0.40 10.06
CA LEU A 319 -15.53 1.06 10.03
C LEU A 319 -14.10 1.57 9.83
N SER A 320 -13.11 0.87 10.40
CA SER A 320 -11.69 1.19 10.20
C SER A 320 -11.17 0.81 8.82
N ALA A 321 -11.76 -0.19 8.17
CA ALA A 321 -11.43 -0.58 6.80
C ALA A 321 -12.10 0.32 5.74
N LEU A 322 -13.21 0.99 6.07
CA LEU A 322 -14.03 1.78 5.14
C LEU A 322 -13.22 2.80 4.31
N PRO A 323 -12.32 3.64 4.89
CA PRO A 323 -11.55 4.61 4.10
C PRO A 323 -10.65 3.94 3.04
N TYR A 324 -10.11 2.77 3.35
CA TYR A 324 -9.24 2.01 2.43
C TYR A 324 -10.02 1.30 1.34
N ILE A 325 -11.22 0.78 1.65
CA ILE A 325 -12.14 0.23 0.65
C ILE A 325 -12.52 1.33 -0.35
N VAL A 326 -12.82 2.53 0.15
CA VAL A 326 -13.19 3.67 -0.69
C VAL A 326 -12.02 4.14 -1.56
N VAL A 327 -10.79 4.25 -1.03
CA VAL A 327 -9.58 4.51 -1.85
C VAL A 327 -9.40 3.45 -2.92
N TRP A 328 -9.57 2.18 -2.57
CA TRP A 328 -9.38 1.09 -3.52
C TRP A 328 -10.35 1.21 -4.72
N LEU A 329 -11.63 1.41 -4.43
CA LEU A 329 -12.66 1.59 -5.47
C LEU A 329 -12.43 2.88 -6.26
N SER A 330 -12.09 3.99 -5.59
CA SER A 330 -11.83 5.28 -6.25
C SER A 330 -10.60 5.24 -7.13
N THR A 331 -9.56 4.48 -6.77
CA THR A 331 -8.35 4.28 -7.60
C THR A 331 -8.71 3.61 -8.93
N ILE A 332 -9.61 2.62 -8.91
CA ILE A 332 -10.07 1.95 -10.13
C ILE A 332 -10.96 2.88 -10.97
N ILE A 333 -11.93 3.54 -10.33
CA ILE A 333 -12.88 4.44 -11.00
C ILE A 333 -12.16 5.64 -11.62
N SER A 334 -11.24 6.27 -10.89
CA SER A 334 -10.46 7.42 -11.37
C SER A 334 -9.62 7.06 -12.59
N GLY A 335 -9.04 5.85 -12.64
CA GLY A 335 -8.35 5.34 -13.83
C GLY A 335 -9.29 5.25 -15.05
N ILE A 336 -10.48 4.69 -14.88
CA ILE A 336 -11.49 4.57 -15.95
C ILE A 336 -11.92 5.96 -16.45
N ILE A 337 -12.14 6.91 -15.54
CA ILE A 337 -12.52 8.29 -15.87
C ILE A 337 -11.38 9.00 -16.61
N ALA A 338 -10.14 8.90 -16.12
CA ALA A 338 -8.98 9.50 -16.76
C ALA A 338 -8.81 9.01 -18.20
N ASP A 339 -9.01 7.70 -18.43
CA ASP A 339 -8.97 7.13 -19.77
C ASP A 339 -10.16 7.53 -20.64
N ALA A 340 -11.35 7.72 -20.07
CA ALA A 340 -12.51 8.20 -20.81
C ALA A 340 -12.29 9.64 -21.28
N ILE A 341 -11.72 10.50 -20.43
CA ILE A 341 -11.35 11.88 -20.76
C ILE A 341 -10.34 11.93 -21.91
N ILE A 342 -9.30 11.11 -21.84
CA ILE A 342 -8.26 11.05 -22.88
C ILE A 342 -8.83 10.48 -24.18
N ARG A 343 -9.61 9.39 -24.13
CA ARG A 343 -10.20 8.76 -25.32
C ARG A 343 -11.21 9.63 -26.05
N LYS A 344 -11.99 10.43 -25.30
CA LYS A 344 -12.93 11.39 -25.86
C LYS A 344 -12.24 12.68 -26.33
N ASN A 345 -10.91 12.77 -26.27
CA ASN A 345 -10.12 13.95 -26.61
C ASN A 345 -10.59 15.23 -25.88
N LEU A 346 -11.16 15.09 -24.67
CA LEU A 346 -11.63 16.24 -23.88
C LEU A 346 -10.46 17.05 -23.32
N LEU A 347 -9.37 16.37 -22.96
CA LEU A 347 -8.13 16.97 -22.46
C LEU A 347 -6.92 16.20 -23.01
N THR A 348 -5.78 16.88 -23.12
CA THR A 348 -4.50 16.23 -23.43
C THR A 348 -4.04 15.36 -22.26
N THR A 349 -3.25 14.32 -22.53
CA THR A 349 -2.73 13.40 -21.49
C THR A 349 -2.02 14.13 -20.35
N THR A 350 -1.27 15.19 -20.66
CA THR A 350 -0.57 16.00 -19.65
C THR A 350 -1.56 16.78 -18.79
N ASN A 351 -2.58 17.40 -19.40
CA ASN A 351 -3.58 18.18 -18.66
C ASN A 351 -4.47 17.27 -17.79
N THR A 352 -4.84 16.08 -18.29
CA THR A 352 -5.52 15.08 -17.47
C THR A 352 -4.68 14.70 -16.26
N ARG A 353 -3.39 14.37 -16.44
CA ARG A 353 -2.50 14.02 -15.31
C ARG A 353 -2.36 15.16 -14.29
N LYS A 354 -2.22 16.41 -14.76
CA LYS A 354 -2.17 17.60 -13.88
C LYS A 354 -3.46 17.78 -13.09
N LEU A 355 -4.61 17.66 -13.75
CA LEU A 355 -5.93 17.79 -13.12
C LEU A 355 -6.12 16.77 -11.98
N PHE A 356 -5.88 15.49 -12.25
CA PHE A 356 -6.00 14.44 -11.24
C PHE A 356 -5.00 14.62 -10.10
N ASN A 357 -3.79 15.11 -10.40
CA ASN A 357 -2.82 15.41 -9.35
C ASN A 357 -3.24 16.58 -8.46
N ILE A 358 -3.83 17.63 -9.04
CA ILE A 358 -4.38 18.77 -8.27
C ILE A 358 -5.55 18.29 -7.40
N LEU A 359 -6.52 17.60 -7.99
CA LEU A 359 -7.68 17.09 -7.25
C LEU A 359 -7.26 16.15 -6.12
N GLY A 360 -6.34 15.23 -6.38
CA GLY A 360 -5.90 14.24 -5.39
C GLY A 360 -4.94 14.73 -4.33
N ASN A 361 -4.48 15.99 -4.39
CA ASN A 361 -3.74 16.61 -3.29
C ASN A 361 -4.55 17.72 -2.61
N LEU A 362 -5.28 18.53 -3.38
CA LEU A 362 -6.02 19.68 -2.85
C LEU A 362 -7.28 19.26 -2.09
N LEU A 363 -8.09 18.33 -2.63
CA LEU A 363 -9.31 17.89 -1.96
C LEU A 363 -9.02 17.19 -0.62
N PRO A 364 -8.08 16.21 -0.54
CA PRO A 364 -7.73 15.61 0.74
C PRO A 364 -7.20 16.63 1.75
N ALA A 365 -6.47 17.67 1.30
CA ALA A 365 -5.99 18.74 2.18
C ALA A 365 -7.15 19.58 2.75
N ILE A 366 -8.14 19.94 1.93
CA ILE A 366 -9.34 20.66 2.38
C ILE A 366 -10.10 19.83 3.41
N PHE A 367 -10.35 18.54 3.12
CA PHE A 367 -11.05 17.65 4.06
C PHE A 367 -10.28 17.44 5.37
N MET A 368 -8.96 17.34 5.30
CA MET A 368 -8.10 17.23 6.48
C MET A 368 -8.12 18.50 7.34
N LEU A 369 -8.14 19.68 6.71
CA LEU A 369 -8.30 20.95 7.42
C LEU A 369 -9.70 21.05 8.06
N SER A 370 -10.74 20.64 7.35
CA SER A 370 -12.11 20.62 7.89
C SER A 370 -12.23 19.71 9.12
N LEU A 371 -11.56 18.56 9.15
CA LEU A 371 -11.55 17.66 10.30
C LEU A 371 -11.01 18.30 11.58
N ALA A 372 -10.14 19.31 11.48
CA ALA A 372 -9.62 20.03 12.65
C ALA A 372 -10.71 20.85 13.38
N PHE A 373 -11.81 21.18 12.70
CA PHE A 373 -12.92 21.96 13.25
C PHE A 373 -14.13 21.10 13.66
N VAL A 374 -14.08 19.77 13.46
CA VAL A 374 -15.19 18.88 13.78
C VAL A 374 -15.13 18.44 15.24
N THR A 375 -16.20 18.71 15.99
CA THR A 375 -16.36 18.26 17.37
C THR A 375 -16.98 16.86 17.44
N CYS A 376 -16.86 16.23 18.60
CA CYS A 376 -17.29 14.85 18.81
C CYS A 376 -18.78 14.58 18.62
N GLN A 377 -19.62 15.62 18.79
CA GLN A 377 -21.07 15.54 18.53
C GLN A 377 -21.39 15.20 17.07
N LEU A 378 -20.47 15.49 16.14
CA LEU A 378 -20.58 15.24 14.70
C LEU A 378 -19.75 14.03 14.24
N ARG A 379 -19.61 12.99 15.08
CA ARG A 379 -18.75 11.82 14.81
C ARG A 379 -18.97 11.13 13.46
N TYR A 380 -20.22 11.03 12.98
CA TYR A 380 -20.52 10.44 11.67
C TYR A 380 -20.08 11.33 10.49
N VAL A 381 -20.17 12.66 10.67
CA VAL A 381 -19.67 13.64 9.69
C VAL A 381 -18.15 13.56 9.62
N ALA A 382 -17.47 13.41 10.76
CA ALA A 382 -16.01 13.20 10.79
C ALA A 382 -15.59 11.95 10.00
N VAL A 383 -16.29 10.82 10.18
CA VAL A 383 -16.03 9.61 9.41
C VAL A 383 -16.30 9.81 7.91
N ALA A 384 -17.38 10.50 7.55
CA ALA A 384 -17.69 10.81 6.15
C ALA A 384 -16.61 11.68 5.50
N LEU A 385 -16.19 12.77 6.15
CA LEU A 385 -15.13 13.66 5.67
C LEU A 385 -13.80 12.92 5.53
N LEU A 386 -13.46 12.08 6.50
CA LEU A 386 -12.26 11.25 6.45
C LEU A 386 -12.33 10.27 5.27
N THR A 387 -13.45 9.59 5.08
CA THR A 387 -13.65 8.62 4.00
C THR A 387 -13.61 9.28 2.62
N ILE A 388 -14.20 10.48 2.47
CA ILE A 388 -14.16 11.25 1.22
C ILE A 388 -12.75 11.80 0.97
N GLY A 389 -12.05 12.29 1.99
CA GLY A 389 -10.67 12.72 1.89
C GLY A 389 -9.74 11.60 1.42
N PHE A 390 -9.98 10.38 1.92
CA PHE A 390 -9.36 9.17 1.39
C PHE A 390 -9.76 8.92 -0.07
N ALA A 391 -11.05 8.97 -0.43
CA ALA A 391 -11.53 8.69 -1.79
C ALA A 391 -10.79 9.45 -2.90
N PHE A 392 -10.47 10.73 -2.69
CA PHE A 392 -9.83 11.56 -3.71
C PHE A 392 -8.32 11.35 -3.82
N ARG A 393 -7.72 10.66 -2.85
CA ARG A 393 -6.28 10.53 -2.69
C ARG A 393 -5.73 9.30 -3.41
#